data_AF-A0A8D2MR53-F1
#
_entry.id   AF-A0A8D2MR53-F1
#
_cell.length_a   1.000
_cell.length_b   1.000
_cell.length_c   1.000
_cell.angle_alpha   90.00
_cell.angle_beta   90.00
_cell.angle_gamma   90.00
#
_symmetry.space_group_name_H-M   'P 1'
#
loop_
_entity.id
_entity.type
_entity.pdbx_description
1 polymer ?
#
loop_
_entity_poly.entity_id
_entity_poly.type
_entity_poly.pdbx_seq_one_letter_code
_entity_poly.pdbx_strand_id
1 'polypeptide(L)'
;MFWKFDLNTTSHVDKLLDKEDVTLEELMDEDDVLQECKAQNRRLLDFLCQQRCMEQLVTLITHEPPVDMDEKVRFKYPNTACELLTSDVPQINDKLGGDETLLNILYDFLDHEPPLNPLLASFFSKTIGNLIARKTEQVISFLRKKDKFLSLVLKHIDTSAMMDLLLRLISCVEPTALRQDVLNVREHTHPSGSSCSQGWGHSRQSNASQTLCDIIRLSRDQSTQLQDVPEPDPLLTALES
;
A
#
# COMPACT_ATOMS: atom_id res chain seq x y z
N MET A 1 -29.02 -38.72 9.83
CA MET A 1 -28.54 -38.60 8.44
C MET A 1 -28.19 -37.15 8.18
N PHE A 2 -26.94 -36.79 8.45
CA PHE A 2 -26.42 -35.45 8.20
C PHE A 2 -26.00 -35.41 6.73
N TRP A 3 -26.63 -34.55 5.94
CA TRP A 3 -26.41 -34.44 4.50
C TRP A 3 -24.94 -34.08 4.24
N LYS A 4 -24.18 -35.04 3.73
CA LYS A 4 -22.96 -34.74 2.97
C LYS A 4 -23.44 -34.29 1.59
N PHE A 5 -23.43 -32.99 1.36
CA PHE A 5 -23.39 -32.48 0.00
C PHE A 5 -22.00 -32.83 -0.55
N ASP A 6 -21.88 -34.02 -1.12
CA ASP A 6 -20.83 -34.32 -2.09
C ASP A 6 -21.18 -33.54 -3.37
N LEU A 7 -20.86 -32.24 -3.41
CA LEU A 7 -20.88 -31.44 -4.62
C LEU A 7 -19.46 -31.32 -5.14
N ASN A 8 -19.00 -32.38 -5.81
CA ASN A 8 -17.97 -32.25 -6.84
C ASN A 8 -18.56 -31.51 -8.06
N THR A 9 -19.22 -30.36 -7.85
CA THR A 9 -19.43 -29.39 -8.91
C THR A 9 -18.08 -28.70 -9.05
N THR A 10 -17.22 -29.22 -9.93
CA THR A 10 -15.98 -28.54 -10.31
C THR A 10 -16.36 -27.11 -10.69
N SER A 11 -15.74 -26.16 -9.99
CA SER A 11 -16.06 -24.76 -10.16
C SER A 11 -15.69 -24.29 -11.56
N HIS A 12 -16.26 -23.16 -11.99
CA HIS A 12 -15.93 -22.61 -13.31
C HIS A 12 -14.45 -22.24 -13.39
N VAL A 13 -13.92 -21.67 -12.32
CA VAL A 13 -12.48 -21.42 -12.14
C VAL A 13 -11.66 -22.70 -12.27
N ASP A 14 -12.04 -23.80 -11.61
CA ASP A 14 -11.30 -25.05 -11.70
C ASP A 14 -11.27 -25.62 -13.13
N LYS A 15 -12.38 -25.52 -13.85
CA LYS A 15 -12.46 -25.94 -15.26
C LYS A 15 -11.63 -25.05 -16.16
N LEU A 16 -11.60 -23.75 -15.88
CA LEU A 16 -10.78 -22.80 -16.63
C LEU A 16 -9.28 -23.09 -16.43
N LEU A 17 -8.89 -23.43 -15.20
CA LEU A 17 -7.53 -23.85 -14.83
C LEU A 17 -7.13 -25.24 -15.37
N ASP A 18 -8.05 -26.00 -15.98
CA ASP A 18 -7.70 -27.22 -16.71
C ASP A 18 -7.15 -26.93 -18.11
N LYS A 19 -7.30 -25.71 -18.63
CA LYS A 19 -6.72 -25.29 -19.91
C LYS A 19 -5.21 -25.06 -19.76
N GLU A 20 -4.43 -25.51 -20.76
CA GLU A 20 -2.96 -25.38 -20.75
C GLU A 20 -2.47 -23.92 -20.81
N ASP A 21 -3.21 -23.04 -21.50
CA ASP A 21 -2.83 -21.63 -21.74
C ASP A 21 -3.76 -20.63 -21.06
N VAL A 22 -4.30 -20.97 -19.89
CA VAL A 22 -5.18 -20.07 -19.14
C VAL A 22 -4.47 -18.75 -18.77
N THR A 23 -5.14 -17.64 -19.01
CA THR A 23 -4.63 -16.30 -18.72
C THR A 23 -5.20 -15.74 -17.41
N LEU A 24 -4.49 -14.76 -16.84
CA LEU A 24 -5.00 -14.04 -15.67
C LEU A 24 -6.28 -13.27 -16.02
N GLU A 25 -6.35 -12.69 -17.22
CA GLU A 25 -7.51 -11.96 -17.72
C GLU A 25 -8.75 -12.87 -17.79
N GLU A 26 -8.62 -14.08 -18.32
CA GLU A 26 -9.72 -15.06 -18.34
C GLU A 26 -10.22 -15.37 -16.93
N LEU A 27 -9.32 -15.56 -15.96
CA LEU A 27 -9.73 -15.81 -14.56
C LEU A 27 -10.40 -14.60 -13.92
N MET A 28 -9.91 -13.39 -14.19
CA MET A 28 -10.49 -12.15 -13.68
C MET A 28 -11.86 -11.83 -14.31
N ASP A 29 -12.18 -12.46 -15.44
CA ASP A 29 -13.48 -12.34 -16.07
C ASP A 29 -14.55 -13.27 -15.47
N GLU A 30 -14.15 -14.29 -14.71
CA GLU A 30 -15.08 -15.17 -14.00
C GLU A 30 -15.73 -14.46 -12.79
N ASP A 31 -17.06 -14.55 -12.68
CA ASP A 31 -17.85 -13.86 -11.67
C ASP A 31 -17.55 -14.34 -10.23
N ASP A 32 -17.08 -15.58 -10.07
CA ASP A 32 -16.80 -16.22 -8.79
C ASP A 32 -15.32 -16.12 -8.36
N VAL A 33 -14.42 -15.55 -9.18
CA VAL A 33 -12.96 -15.52 -8.90
C VAL A 33 -12.62 -14.93 -7.52
N LEU A 34 -13.29 -13.86 -7.13
CA LEU A 34 -13.08 -13.21 -5.83
C LEU A 34 -13.61 -14.06 -4.68
N GLN A 35 -14.75 -14.72 -4.89
CA GLN A 35 -15.35 -15.61 -3.89
C GLN A 35 -14.46 -16.84 -3.69
N GLU A 36 -13.98 -17.43 -4.78
CA GLU A 36 -13.08 -18.59 -4.75
C GLU A 36 -11.72 -18.29 -4.14
N CYS A 37 -11.17 -17.10 -4.43
CA CYS A 37 -9.96 -16.62 -3.81
C CYS A 37 -10.13 -16.53 -2.28
N LYS A 38 -11.22 -15.89 -1.83
CA LYS A 38 -11.56 -15.76 -0.40
C LYS A 38 -11.90 -17.10 0.26
N ALA A 39 -12.49 -18.04 -0.50
CA ALA A 39 -12.73 -19.42 -0.08
C ALA A 39 -11.45 -20.27 -0.08
N GLN A 40 -10.31 -19.69 -0.44
CA GLN A 40 -9.00 -20.33 -0.50
C GLN A 40 -8.96 -21.55 -1.43
N ASN A 41 -9.57 -21.45 -2.62
CA ASN A 41 -9.38 -22.47 -3.65
C ASN A 41 -7.88 -22.61 -3.95
N ARG A 42 -7.33 -23.80 -3.64
CA ARG A 42 -5.91 -24.11 -3.81
C ARG A 42 -5.42 -23.93 -5.23
N ARG A 43 -6.18 -24.41 -6.23
CA ARG A 43 -5.77 -24.33 -7.63
C ARG A 43 -5.68 -22.87 -8.08
N LEU A 44 -6.67 -22.07 -7.70
CA LEU A 44 -6.68 -20.63 -7.98
C LEU A 44 -5.52 -19.93 -7.28
N LEU A 45 -5.28 -20.19 -6.00
CA LEU A 45 -4.20 -19.56 -5.26
C LEU A 45 -2.82 -19.96 -5.80
N ASP A 46 -2.63 -21.23 -6.18
CA ASP A 46 -1.40 -21.72 -6.79
C ASP A 46 -1.13 -21.01 -8.13
N PHE A 47 -2.18 -20.71 -8.90
CA PHE A 47 -2.07 -19.91 -10.12
C PHE A 47 -1.79 -18.42 -9.85
N LEU A 48 -2.59 -17.79 -8.98
CA LEU A 48 -2.49 -16.36 -8.68
C LEU A 48 -1.15 -16.00 -8.03
N CYS A 49 -0.60 -16.88 -7.17
CA CYS A 49 0.66 -16.65 -6.49
C CYS A 49 1.90 -16.91 -7.36
N GLN A 50 1.74 -17.30 -8.63
CA GLN A 50 2.85 -17.35 -9.58
C GLN A 50 3.43 -15.95 -9.80
N GLN A 51 4.75 -15.88 -10.02
CA GLN A 51 5.46 -14.61 -10.18
C GLN A 51 4.80 -13.71 -11.23
N ARG A 52 4.59 -14.25 -12.43
CA ARG A 52 4.00 -13.54 -13.56
C ARG A 52 2.62 -12.97 -13.21
N CYS A 53 1.76 -13.76 -12.58
CA CYS A 53 0.40 -13.36 -12.22
C CYS A 53 0.43 -12.24 -11.18
N MET A 54 1.25 -12.37 -10.14
CA MET A 54 1.40 -11.34 -9.11
C MET A 54 1.94 -10.02 -9.69
N GLU A 55 2.95 -10.08 -10.56
CA GLU A 55 3.48 -8.89 -11.25
C GLU A 55 2.41 -8.22 -12.10
N GLN A 56 1.60 -8.99 -12.84
CA GLN A 56 0.47 -8.44 -13.60
C GLN A 56 -0.58 -7.79 -12.70
N LEU A 57 -0.99 -8.45 -11.60
CA LEU A 57 -1.94 -7.89 -10.63
C LEU A 57 -1.44 -6.57 -10.03
N VAL A 58 -0.17 -6.50 -9.64
CA VAL A 58 0.43 -5.28 -9.09
C VAL A 58 0.55 -4.20 -10.16
N THR A 59 0.88 -4.57 -11.40
CA THR A 59 0.94 -3.63 -12.54
C THR A 59 -0.43 -3.01 -12.82
N LEU A 60 -1.51 -3.82 -12.80
CA LEU A 60 -2.88 -3.34 -13.03
C LEU A 60 -3.33 -2.27 -12.02
N ILE A 61 -2.79 -2.26 -10.80
CA ILE A 61 -3.15 -1.27 -9.77
C ILE A 61 -2.17 -0.08 -9.68
N THR A 62 -1.08 -0.11 -10.45
CA THR A 62 -0.02 0.93 -10.42
C THR A 62 0.16 1.65 -11.75
N HIS A 63 -0.24 1.04 -12.87
CA HIS A 63 -0.08 1.61 -14.20
C HIS A 63 -1.44 1.93 -14.81
N GLU A 64 -1.53 3.09 -15.47
CA GLU A 64 -2.76 3.43 -16.18
C GLU A 64 -2.98 2.47 -17.35
N PRO A 65 -4.20 1.93 -17.50
CA PRO A 65 -4.50 1.08 -18.63
C PRO A 65 -4.50 1.91 -19.93
N PRO A 66 -4.07 1.32 -21.05
CA PRO A 66 -4.03 1.98 -22.36
C PRO A 66 -5.35 2.67 -22.71
N VAL A 67 -5.28 3.85 -23.35
CA VAL A 67 -6.44 4.71 -23.63
C VAL A 67 -7.37 4.10 -24.68
N ASP A 68 -6.84 3.20 -25.51
CA ASP A 68 -7.53 2.45 -26.56
C ASP A 68 -8.33 1.25 -26.03
N MET A 69 -8.16 0.86 -24.75
CA MET A 69 -9.00 -0.14 -24.12
C MET A 69 -10.39 0.40 -23.78
N ASP A 70 -11.40 -0.49 -23.82
CA ASP A 70 -12.77 -0.16 -23.41
C ASP A 70 -12.79 0.37 -21.96
N GLU A 71 -13.52 1.45 -21.73
CA GLU A 71 -13.59 2.13 -20.44
C GLU A 71 -13.99 1.18 -19.30
N LYS A 72 -14.92 0.25 -19.56
CA LYS A 72 -15.33 -0.74 -18.55
C LYS A 72 -14.16 -1.64 -18.16
N VAL A 73 -13.35 -2.04 -19.13
CA VAL A 73 -12.17 -2.90 -18.92
C VAL A 73 -11.08 -2.15 -18.16
N ARG A 74 -10.88 -0.86 -18.48
CA ARG A 74 -9.95 0.03 -17.78
C ARG A 74 -10.27 0.20 -16.29
N PHE A 75 -11.53 0.01 -15.89
CA PHE A 75 -11.93 0.02 -14.47
C PHE A 75 -12.06 -1.37 -13.85
N LYS A 76 -12.57 -2.35 -14.60
CA LYS A 76 -12.83 -3.71 -14.11
C LYS A 76 -11.54 -4.37 -13.63
N TYR A 77 -10.52 -4.45 -14.47
CA TYR A 77 -9.31 -5.21 -14.12
C TYR A 77 -8.51 -4.59 -12.97
N PRO A 78 -8.22 -3.28 -12.94
CA PRO A 78 -7.57 -2.67 -11.76
C PRO A 78 -8.36 -2.86 -10.46
N ASN A 79 -9.70 -2.80 -10.53
CA ASN A 79 -10.55 -3.04 -9.36
C ASN A 79 -10.44 -4.49 -8.87
N THR A 80 -10.69 -5.47 -9.75
CA THR A 80 -10.58 -6.89 -9.41
C THR A 80 -9.17 -7.24 -8.90
N ALA A 81 -8.12 -6.69 -9.52
CA ALA A 81 -6.74 -6.90 -9.07
C ALA A 81 -6.51 -6.34 -7.67
N CYS A 82 -7.00 -5.13 -7.38
CA CYS A 82 -6.93 -4.56 -6.04
C CYS A 82 -7.70 -5.41 -5.02
N GLU A 83 -8.89 -5.90 -5.36
CA GLU A 83 -9.67 -6.76 -4.47
C GLU A 83 -9.01 -8.12 -4.21
N LEU A 84 -8.34 -8.72 -5.21
CA LEU A 84 -7.56 -9.94 -5.03
C LEU A 84 -6.33 -9.70 -4.12
N LEU A 85 -5.55 -8.65 -4.39
CA LEU A 85 -4.36 -8.29 -3.60
C LEU A 85 -4.70 -7.86 -2.17
N THR A 86 -5.93 -7.41 -1.93
CA THR A 86 -6.42 -6.98 -0.61
C THR A 86 -7.48 -7.91 -0.03
N SER A 87 -7.53 -9.16 -0.50
CA SER A 87 -8.55 -10.16 -0.14
C SER A 87 -8.40 -10.77 1.26
N ASP A 88 -7.41 -10.34 2.06
CA ASP A 88 -7.05 -10.93 3.36
C ASP A 88 -6.65 -12.42 3.31
N VAL A 89 -6.33 -12.95 2.13
CA VAL A 89 -5.83 -14.32 1.98
C VAL A 89 -4.34 -14.40 2.36
N PRO A 90 -3.94 -15.27 3.31
CA PRO A 90 -2.55 -15.35 3.77
C PRO A 90 -1.52 -15.58 2.66
N GLN A 91 -1.77 -16.51 1.73
CA GLN A 91 -0.83 -16.84 0.65
C GLN A 91 -0.53 -15.64 -0.25
N ILE A 92 -1.54 -14.82 -0.57
CA ILE A 92 -1.38 -13.60 -1.37
C ILE A 92 -0.58 -12.57 -0.58
N ASN A 93 -0.91 -12.36 0.69
CA ASN A 93 -0.18 -11.43 1.56
C ASN A 93 1.27 -11.87 1.79
N ASP A 94 1.53 -13.16 1.96
CA ASP A 94 2.86 -13.76 2.11
C ASP A 94 3.68 -13.52 0.84
N LYS A 95 3.11 -13.82 -0.32
CA LYS A 95 3.78 -13.62 -1.60
C LYS A 95 4.04 -12.14 -1.87
N LEU A 96 3.05 -11.27 -1.71
CA LEU A 96 3.17 -9.85 -1.99
C LEU A 96 4.10 -9.12 -1.00
N GLY A 97 4.01 -9.43 0.29
CA GLY A 97 4.84 -8.81 1.33
C GLY A 97 6.24 -9.40 1.46
N GLY A 98 6.47 -10.62 0.97
CA GLY A 98 7.77 -11.31 1.03
C GLY A 98 8.63 -11.17 -0.23
N ASP A 99 8.07 -10.66 -1.33
CA ASP A 99 8.77 -10.53 -2.61
C ASP A 99 9.19 -9.07 -2.86
N GLU A 100 10.49 -8.80 -2.76
CA GLU A 100 11.03 -7.46 -3.00
C GLU A 100 10.74 -6.96 -4.43
N THR A 101 10.60 -7.84 -5.42
CA THR A 101 10.29 -7.45 -6.81
C THR A 101 8.91 -6.82 -6.88
N LEU A 102 7.91 -7.47 -6.26
CA LEU A 102 6.54 -6.97 -6.22
C LEU A 102 6.43 -5.67 -5.41
N LEU A 103 7.14 -5.60 -4.28
CA LEU A 103 7.21 -4.38 -3.47
C LEU A 103 7.89 -3.23 -4.21
N ASN A 104 8.89 -3.50 -5.05
CA ASN A 104 9.50 -2.49 -5.91
C ASN A 104 8.53 -1.97 -6.96
N ILE A 105 7.76 -2.83 -7.64
CA ILE A 105 6.74 -2.37 -8.60
C ILE A 105 5.70 -1.46 -7.91
N LEU A 106 5.27 -1.82 -6.69
CA LEU A 106 4.41 -0.94 -5.88
C LEU A 106 5.11 0.39 -5.56
N TYR A 107 6.35 0.34 -5.10
CA TYR A 107 7.12 1.54 -4.72
C TYR A 107 7.31 2.50 -5.90
N ASP A 108 7.63 1.99 -7.08
CA ASP A 108 7.90 2.75 -8.29
C ASP A 108 6.67 3.57 -8.75
N PHE A 109 5.46 3.19 -8.33
CA PHE A 109 4.26 4.01 -8.52
C PHE A 109 4.41 5.45 -7.99
N LEU A 110 5.18 5.63 -6.91
CA LEU A 110 5.41 6.94 -6.30
C LEU A 110 6.39 7.81 -7.11
N ASP A 111 7.17 7.22 -8.02
CA ASP A 111 8.10 7.96 -8.87
C ASP A 111 7.39 8.67 -10.02
N HIS A 112 6.13 8.31 -10.33
CA HIS A 112 5.32 9.02 -11.32
C HIS A 112 5.21 10.52 -11.03
N GLU A 113 5.03 11.31 -12.09
CA GLU A 113 4.84 12.74 -11.96
C GLU A 113 3.43 13.08 -11.44
N PRO A 114 3.29 14.06 -10.54
CA PRO A 114 1.97 14.46 -10.04
C PRO A 114 1.17 15.17 -11.15
N PRO A 115 -0.16 15.07 -11.15
CA PRO A 115 -0.97 14.33 -10.19
C PRO A 115 -1.04 12.84 -10.50
N LEU A 116 -1.04 12.01 -9.45
CA LEU A 116 -1.38 10.59 -9.60
C LEU A 116 -2.85 10.43 -9.99
N ASN A 117 -3.13 9.37 -10.74
CA ASN A 117 -4.49 8.93 -10.98
C ASN A 117 -5.20 8.66 -9.64
N PRO A 118 -6.32 9.34 -9.31
CA PRO A 118 -6.97 9.19 -8.01
C PRO A 118 -7.42 7.74 -7.71
N LEU A 119 -7.82 7.00 -8.74
CA LEU A 119 -8.24 5.61 -8.59
C LEU A 119 -7.06 4.70 -8.25
N LEU A 120 -5.99 4.76 -9.05
CA LEU A 120 -4.78 3.95 -8.79
C LEU A 120 -4.13 4.33 -7.46
N ALA A 121 -4.11 5.62 -7.10
CA ALA A 121 -3.65 6.08 -5.80
C ALA A 121 -4.47 5.47 -4.65
N SER A 122 -5.79 5.31 -4.82
CA SER A 122 -6.64 4.62 -3.85
C SER A 122 -6.31 3.12 -3.75
N PHE A 123 -6.07 2.44 -4.86
CA PHE A 123 -5.69 1.03 -4.88
C PHE A 123 -4.30 0.79 -4.28
N PHE A 124 -3.33 1.63 -4.61
CA PHE A 124 -2.00 1.62 -4.01
C PHE A 124 -2.09 1.84 -2.49
N SER A 125 -2.79 2.89 -2.04
CA SER A 125 -2.97 3.18 -0.62
C SER A 125 -3.64 2.04 0.14
N LYS A 126 -4.67 1.44 -0.45
CA LYS A 126 -5.37 0.27 0.12
C LYS A 126 -4.44 -0.95 0.19
N THR A 127 -3.66 -1.21 -0.84
CA THR A 127 -2.74 -2.36 -0.93
C THR A 127 -1.61 -2.25 0.08
N ILE A 128 -0.89 -1.12 0.10
CA ILE A 128 0.16 -0.87 1.10
C ILE A 128 -0.43 -0.87 2.51
N GLY A 129 -1.62 -0.28 2.70
CA GLY A 129 -2.31 -0.29 3.99
C GLY A 129 -2.62 -1.70 4.49
N ASN A 130 -3.13 -2.56 3.61
CA ASN A 130 -3.35 -3.98 3.92
C ASN A 130 -2.04 -4.69 4.26
N LEU A 131 -0.99 -4.48 3.47
CA LEU A 131 0.33 -5.06 3.72
C LEU A 131 0.93 -4.60 5.05
N ILE A 132 0.81 -3.33 5.43
CA ILE A 132 1.25 -2.85 6.74
C ILE A 132 0.47 -3.54 7.86
N ALA A 133 -0.83 -3.77 7.69
CA ALA A 133 -1.66 -4.43 8.70
C ALA A 133 -1.39 -5.95 8.82
N ARG A 134 -1.01 -6.62 7.73
CA ARG A 134 -0.83 -8.08 7.67
C ARG A 134 0.63 -8.55 7.68
N LYS A 135 1.56 -7.70 7.26
CA LYS A 135 2.99 -7.95 7.00
C LYS A 135 3.86 -6.78 7.46
N THR A 136 3.57 -6.24 8.64
CA THR A 136 4.23 -5.04 9.18
C THR A 136 5.74 -5.15 9.15
N GLU A 137 6.32 -6.21 9.72
CA GLU A 137 7.78 -6.36 9.81
C GLU A 137 8.46 -6.38 8.43
N GLN A 138 7.92 -7.15 7.48
CA GLN A 138 8.48 -7.27 6.14
C GLN A 138 8.41 -5.94 5.39
N VAL A 139 7.23 -5.29 5.41
CA VAL A 139 6.99 -4.03 4.69
C VAL A 139 7.83 -2.90 5.29
N ILE A 140 7.89 -2.79 6.62
CA ILE A 140 8.70 -1.75 7.27
C ILE A 140 10.18 -1.99 7.05
N SER A 141 10.65 -3.24 7.07
CA SER A 141 12.02 -3.58 6.70
C SER A 141 12.34 -3.14 5.26
N PHE A 142 11.44 -3.38 4.30
CA PHE A 142 11.59 -2.91 2.93
C PHE A 142 11.60 -1.38 2.82
N LEU A 143 10.63 -0.70 3.44
CA LEU A 143 10.51 0.77 3.37
C LEU A 143 11.71 1.48 4.01
N ARG A 144 12.30 0.92 5.07
CA ARG A 144 13.52 1.46 5.69
C ARG A 144 14.74 1.42 4.77
N LYS A 145 14.77 0.53 3.77
CA LYS A 145 15.82 0.50 2.73
C LYS A 145 15.62 1.59 1.67
N LYS A 146 14.48 2.30 1.69
CA LYS A 146 14.07 3.28 0.68
C LYS A 146 14.10 4.69 1.27
N ASP A 147 15.29 5.30 1.32
CA ASP A 147 15.53 6.62 1.94
C ASP A 147 14.60 7.74 1.44
N LYS A 148 14.08 7.61 0.22
CA LYS A 148 13.20 8.61 -0.43
C LYS A 148 11.71 8.36 -0.22
N PHE A 149 11.31 7.27 0.44
CA PHE A 149 9.90 6.86 0.51
C PHE A 149 8.98 7.98 1.04
N LEU A 150 9.30 8.55 2.20
CA LEU A 150 8.48 9.62 2.80
C LEU A 150 8.44 10.86 1.92
N SER A 151 9.57 11.24 1.31
CA SER A 151 9.63 12.38 0.39
C SER A 151 8.75 12.16 -0.84
N LEU A 152 8.71 10.94 -1.38
CA LEU A 152 7.86 10.58 -2.51
C LEU A 152 6.37 10.51 -2.13
N VAL A 153 6.02 10.02 -0.93
CA VAL A 153 4.64 10.08 -0.44
C VAL A 153 4.19 11.53 -0.28
N LEU A 154 5.06 12.41 0.27
CA LEU A 154 4.76 13.83 0.42
C LEU A 154 4.69 14.59 -0.91
N LYS A 155 5.43 14.16 -1.94
CA LYS A 155 5.32 14.68 -3.32
C LYS A 155 3.86 14.61 -3.83
N HIS A 156 3.11 13.62 -3.35
CA HIS A 156 1.74 13.31 -3.77
C HIS A 156 0.68 13.60 -2.70
N ILE A 157 1.00 14.40 -1.68
CA ILE A 157 0.12 14.64 -0.52
C ILE A 157 -1.23 15.29 -0.88
N ASP A 158 -1.30 15.99 -2.03
CA ASP A 158 -2.54 16.60 -2.53
C ASP A 158 -3.57 15.55 -3.01
N THR A 159 -3.15 14.29 -3.21
CA THR A 159 -4.05 13.17 -3.51
C THR A 159 -4.54 12.55 -2.20
N SER A 160 -5.86 12.61 -1.93
CA SER A 160 -6.45 12.19 -0.64
C SER A 160 -6.01 10.80 -0.17
N ALA A 161 -5.89 9.84 -1.09
CA ALA A 161 -5.46 8.48 -0.77
C ALA A 161 -4.03 8.41 -0.20
N MET A 162 -3.14 9.33 -0.57
CA MET A 162 -1.75 9.40 -0.08
C MET A 162 -1.70 9.99 1.32
N MET A 163 -2.55 10.97 1.60
CA MET A 163 -2.73 11.52 2.95
C MET A 163 -3.19 10.42 3.92
N ASP A 164 -4.22 9.65 3.54
CA ASP A 164 -4.72 8.53 4.35
C ASP A 164 -3.65 7.45 4.57
N LEU A 165 -2.83 7.19 3.55
CA LEU A 165 -1.71 6.25 3.65
C LEU A 165 -0.68 6.72 4.67
N LEU A 166 -0.31 8.01 4.62
CA LEU A 166 0.65 8.59 5.55
C LEU A 166 0.17 8.49 7.00
N LEU A 167 -1.11 8.83 7.25
CA LEU A 167 -1.71 8.70 8.59
C LEU A 167 -1.71 7.23 9.08
N ARG A 168 -1.98 6.28 8.19
CA ARG A 168 -1.97 4.84 8.52
C ARG A 168 -0.57 4.34 8.85
N LEU A 169 0.44 4.70 8.05
CA LEU A 169 1.84 4.37 8.31
C LEU A 169 2.27 4.80 9.71
N ILE A 170 1.83 5.96 10.16
CA ILE A 170 2.24 6.54 11.44
C ILE A 170 1.50 5.88 12.60
N SER A 171 0.26 5.47 12.37
CA SER A 171 -0.54 4.77 13.37
C SER A 171 -0.09 3.32 13.59
N CYS A 172 0.45 2.67 12.56
CA CYS A 172 0.77 1.24 12.58
C CYS A 172 2.26 0.94 12.81
N VAL A 173 3.14 1.92 12.65
CA VAL A 173 4.58 1.72 12.79
C VAL A 173 5.04 2.33 14.09
N GLU A 174 5.73 1.50 14.87
CA GLU A 174 6.21 1.85 16.20
C GLU A 174 6.88 3.24 16.22
N PRO A 175 6.53 4.10 17.19
CA PRO A 175 6.70 5.53 17.05
C PRO A 175 8.14 6.02 16.85
N THR A 176 9.15 5.26 17.25
CA THR A 176 10.50 5.81 17.43
C THR A 176 11.28 5.96 16.12
N ALA A 177 11.19 5.00 15.19
CA ALA A 177 12.03 4.99 13.99
C ALA A 177 11.52 5.93 12.88
N LEU A 178 10.22 5.86 12.55
CA LEU A 178 9.65 6.76 11.53
C LEU A 178 9.56 8.21 12.01
N ARG A 179 9.47 8.48 13.33
CA ARG A 179 9.54 9.86 13.85
C ARG A 179 10.83 10.55 13.45
N GLN A 180 11.98 9.89 13.54
CA GLN A 180 13.25 10.50 13.17
C GLN A 180 13.29 10.82 11.67
N ASP A 181 12.83 9.91 10.82
CA ASP A 181 12.78 10.15 9.38
C ASP A 181 11.77 11.26 9.01
N VAL A 182 10.60 11.28 9.66
CA VAL A 182 9.59 12.35 9.53
C VAL A 182 10.12 13.71 10.00
N LEU A 183 10.87 13.74 11.11
CA LEU A 183 11.51 14.96 11.64
C LEU A 183 12.63 15.45 10.70
N ASN A 184 13.45 14.54 10.17
CA ASN A 184 14.48 14.87 9.18
C ASN A 184 13.85 15.48 7.92
N VAL A 185 12.75 14.90 7.41
CA VAL A 185 12.03 15.46 6.26
C VAL A 185 11.38 16.80 6.58
N ARG A 186 10.91 17.03 7.81
CA ARG A 186 10.44 18.35 8.27
C ARG A 186 11.54 19.41 8.20
N GLU A 187 12.77 19.11 8.62
CA GLU A 187 13.91 20.03 8.49
C GLU A 187 14.22 20.36 7.02
N HIS A 188 14.03 19.40 6.12
CA HIS A 188 14.28 19.60 4.68
C HIS A 188 13.12 20.34 3.98
N THR A 189 11.90 20.23 4.50
CA THR A 189 10.72 20.96 3.98
C THR A 189 10.57 22.35 4.61
N HIS A 190 11.20 22.60 5.75
CA HIS A 190 11.35 23.91 6.36
C HIS A 190 12.80 24.12 6.79
N PRO A 191 13.69 24.62 5.91
CA PRO A 191 14.94 25.17 6.38
C PRO A 191 14.58 26.37 7.26
N SER A 192 14.91 26.30 8.55
CA SER A 192 14.91 27.42 9.48
C SER A 192 15.93 28.45 9.00
N GLY A 193 15.57 29.20 7.96
CA GLY A 193 16.52 30.03 7.23
C GLY A 193 16.03 30.29 5.83
N SER A 194 15.53 31.51 5.63
CA SER A 194 15.27 32.14 4.34
C SER A 194 16.26 31.74 3.24
N SER A 195 15.71 31.40 2.08
CA SER A 195 16.36 31.04 0.81
C SER A 195 16.61 29.55 0.62
N CYS A 196 15.59 28.82 0.16
CA CYS A 196 15.64 27.88 -0.97
C CYS A 196 14.33 27.09 -1.05
N SER A 197 13.36 27.54 -1.85
CA SER A 197 12.21 26.70 -2.25
C SER A 197 11.72 27.07 -3.64
N GLN A 198 12.59 26.95 -4.66
CA GLN A 198 12.11 26.80 -6.04
C GLN A 198 11.68 25.34 -6.23
N GLY A 199 10.40 25.03 -5.98
CA GLY A 199 9.84 23.74 -6.39
C GLY A 199 8.51 23.33 -5.74
N TRP A 200 8.24 23.74 -4.51
CA TRP A 200 7.02 23.35 -3.79
C TRP A 200 6.09 24.56 -3.66
N GLY A 201 4.85 24.43 -4.14
CA GLY A 201 3.84 25.49 -3.98
C GLY A 201 3.53 25.72 -2.50
N HIS A 202 3.29 26.98 -2.10
CA HIS A 202 3.01 27.35 -0.70
C HIS A 202 1.88 26.53 -0.05
N SER A 203 0.85 26.13 -0.81
CA SER A 203 -0.23 25.28 -0.31
C SER A 203 0.24 23.85 0.01
N ARG A 204 1.06 23.24 -0.85
CA ARG A 204 1.63 21.90 -0.63
C ARG A 204 2.55 21.88 0.57
N GLN A 205 3.39 22.90 0.70
CA GLN A 205 4.29 23.04 1.84
C GLN A 205 3.49 23.22 3.14
N SER A 206 2.40 24.00 3.12
CA SER A 206 1.50 24.14 4.26
C SER A 206 0.77 22.84 4.61
N ASN A 207 0.25 22.11 3.62
CA ASN A 207 -0.44 20.83 3.82
C ASN A 207 0.51 19.78 4.39
N ALA A 208 1.70 19.62 3.80
CA ALA A 208 2.74 18.74 4.30
C ALA A 208 3.15 19.12 5.73
N SER A 209 3.43 20.40 5.99
CA SER A 209 3.82 20.88 7.32
C SER A 209 2.75 20.64 8.38
N GLN A 210 1.49 20.95 8.07
CA GLN A 210 0.36 20.74 8.98
C GLN A 210 0.17 19.25 9.27
N THR A 211 0.23 18.44 8.21
CA THR A 211 0.19 16.98 8.32
C THR A 211 1.31 16.47 9.22
N LEU A 212 2.56 16.88 8.99
CA LEU A 212 3.71 16.52 9.81
C LEU A 212 3.57 17.00 11.27
N CYS A 213 2.95 18.16 11.51
CA CYS A 213 2.65 18.65 12.86
C CYS A 213 1.59 17.77 13.56
N ASP A 214 0.49 17.46 12.87
CA ASP A 214 -0.57 16.60 13.39
C ASP A 214 -0.04 15.19 13.67
N ILE A 215 0.85 14.71 12.82
CA ILE A 215 1.60 13.46 12.98
C ILE A 215 2.43 13.44 14.26
N ILE A 216 3.25 14.47 14.51
CA ILE A 216 4.09 14.55 15.72
C ILE A 216 3.21 14.59 16.96
N ARG A 217 2.10 15.33 16.91
CA ARG A 217 1.14 15.43 18.02
C ARG A 217 0.48 14.08 18.32
N LEU A 218 -0.12 13.44 17.32
CA LEU A 218 -0.77 12.13 17.45
C LEU A 218 0.20 11.07 17.98
N SER A 219 1.45 11.12 17.52
CA SER A 219 2.47 10.19 17.98
C SER A 219 2.83 10.42 19.45
N ARG A 220 2.99 11.67 19.90
CA ARG A 220 3.22 12.00 21.33
C ARG A 220 2.05 11.54 22.19
N ASP A 221 0.82 11.74 21.73
CA ASP A 221 -0.38 11.30 22.44
C ASP A 221 -0.43 9.77 22.61
N GLN A 222 -0.08 9.00 21.56
CA GLN A 222 0.04 7.54 21.66
C GLN A 222 1.17 7.09 22.60
N SER A 223 2.34 7.73 22.57
CA SER A 223 3.43 7.43 23.51
C SER A 223 3.03 7.74 24.96
N THR A 224 2.30 8.83 25.20
CA THR A 224 1.83 9.22 26.53
C THR A 224 0.78 8.23 27.07
N GLN A 225 0.00 7.59 26.20
CA GLN A 225 -0.93 6.52 26.61
C GLN A 225 -0.23 5.18 26.87
N LEU A 226 0.95 4.94 26.28
CA LEU A 226 1.72 3.70 26.46
C LEU A 226 2.78 3.78 27.57
N GLN A 227 3.19 4.99 28.00
CA GLN A 227 4.11 5.20 29.11
C GLN A 227 3.37 5.37 30.44
N ASP A 228 3.18 4.25 31.15
CA ASP A 228 3.09 4.23 32.62
C ASP A 228 4.50 4.01 33.25
N VAL A 229 5.56 4.34 32.51
CA VAL A 229 6.96 4.31 32.98
C VAL A 229 7.69 5.57 32.49
N PRO A 230 8.32 6.35 33.38
CA PRO A 230 8.94 7.62 33.03
C PRO A 230 10.35 7.37 32.47
N GLU A 231 10.51 7.40 31.15
CA GLU A 231 11.81 7.72 30.57
C GLU A 231 11.82 9.19 30.12
N PRO A 232 12.91 9.93 30.41
CA PRO A 232 12.98 11.35 30.11
C PRO A 232 12.92 11.59 28.61
N ASP A 233 11.98 12.43 28.20
CA ASP A 233 11.72 12.76 26.80
C ASP A 233 12.97 13.42 26.19
N PRO A 234 13.62 12.80 25.18
CA PRO A 234 14.78 13.36 24.50
C PRO A 234 14.52 14.74 23.89
N LEU A 235 13.25 15.05 23.60
CA LEU A 235 12.83 16.37 23.09
C LEU A 235 12.93 17.47 24.15
N LEU A 236 12.73 17.15 25.44
CA LEU A 236 12.85 18.12 26.52
C LEU A 236 14.32 18.50 26.73
N THR A 237 15.22 17.52 26.65
CA THR A 237 16.66 17.73 26.83
C THR A 237 17.28 18.57 25.71
N ALA A 238 16.79 18.43 24.47
CA ALA A 238 17.27 19.20 23.33
C ALA A 238 16.73 20.65 23.27
N LEU A 239 15.65 20.96 23.99
CA LEU A 239 15.07 22.31 24.05
C LEU A 239 15.55 23.12 25.27
N GLU A 240 16.08 22.44 26.30
CA GLU A 240 16.65 23.06 27.50
C GLU A 240 18.19 23.28 27.43
N SER A 241 18.82 22.94 26.30
CA SER A 241 20.24 23.18 26.00
C SER A 241 20.44 24.24 24.92
#